data_AF-A0A842QVC2-F1
#
_entry.id   AF-A0A842QVC2-F1
#
_cell.length_a   1.000
_cell.length_b   1.000
_cell.length_c   1.000
_cell.angle_alpha   90.00
_cell.angle_beta   90.00
_cell.angle_gamma   90.00
#
_symmetry.space_group_name_H-M   'P 1'
#
loop_
_entity.id
_entity.type
_entity.pdbx_description
1 polymer ?
#
loop_
_entity_poly.entity_id
_entity_poly.type
_entity_poly.pdbx_seq_one_letter_code
_entity_poly.pdbx_strand_id
1 'polypeptide(L)'
;MQELTIKEVQDVILESQEDKTLRDMYIHKSPCAENELGAVFFAISGAPPRGYAMYLPAKEGETGTLHVFDNLGLKRKIIHCKIQDLDSYKDNDVWKAKAAKPLVEA
;
A
#
# COMPACT_ATOMS: atom_id res chain seq x y z
N MET A 1 -7.94 -13.28 9.99
CA MET A 1 -7.42 -11.91 9.82
C MET A 1 -6.22 -11.98 8.90
N GLN A 2 -6.13 -11.15 7.87
CA GLN A 2 -4.99 -11.17 6.95
C GLN A 2 -3.87 -10.27 7.46
N GLU A 3 -2.63 -10.71 7.32
CA GLU A 3 -1.45 -9.91 7.63
C GLU A 3 -0.77 -9.60 6.30
N LEU A 4 -0.49 -8.32 6.06
CA LEU A 4 0.12 -7.81 4.84
C LEU A 4 1.38 -7.02 5.18
N THR A 5 2.35 -7.07 4.29
CA THR A 5 3.49 -6.16 4.23
C THR A 5 3.21 -5.02 3.24
N ILE A 6 3.99 -3.94 3.27
CA ILE A 6 3.91 -2.85 2.27
C ILE A 6 4.09 -3.38 0.84
N LYS A 7 4.94 -4.39 0.65
CA LYS A 7 5.08 -5.07 -0.64
C LYS A 7 3.76 -5.71 -1.08
N GLU A 8 3.11 -6.45 -0.19
CA GLU A 8 1.85 -7.13 -0.49
C GLU A 8 0.70 -6.14 -0.70
N VAL A 9 0.72 -4.97 -0.04
CA VAL A 9 -0.20 -3.87 -0.34
C VAL A 9 -0.07 -3.44 -1.80
N GLN A 10 1.16 -3.30 -2.31
CA GLN A 10 1.37 -2.99 -3.72
C GLN A 10 0.92 -4.13 -4.64
N ASP A 11 1.25 -5.38 -4.31
CA ASP A 11 0.83 -6.55 -5.10
C ASP A 11 -0.70 -6.57 -5.23
N VAL A 12 -1.42 -6.27 -4.15
CA VAL A 12 -2.88 -6.16 -4.11
C VAL A 12 -3.42 -5.03 -5.00
N ILE A 13 -2.79 -3.85 -5.00
CA ILE A 13 -3.19 -2.74 -5.89
C ILE A 13 -3.05 -3.18 -7.37
N LEU A 14 -1.96 -3.87 -7.69
CA LEU A 14 -1.62 -4.32 -9.04
C LEU A 14 -2.40 -5.56 -9.51
N GLU A 15 -3.08 -6.31 -8.63
CA GLU A 15 -3.87 -7.50 -9.01
C GLU A 15 -4.87 -7.22 -10.15
N SER A 16 -5.44 -6.00 -10.13
CA SER A 16 -6.45 -5.53 -11.08
C SER A 16 -5.89 -4.90 -12.37
N GLN A 17 -4.57 -4.77 -12.47
CA GLN A 17 -3.89 -4.07 -13.56
C GLN A 17 -3.30 -5.08 -14.57
N GLU A 18 -3.30 -4.71 -15.85
CA GLU A 18 -2.63 -5.51 -16.90
C GLU A 18 -1.12 -5.54 -16.69
N ASP A 19 -0.53 -4.39 -16.38
CA ASP A 19 0.89 -4.24 -16.09
C ASP A 19 1.13 -4.24 -14.56
N LYS A 20 1.75 -5.33 -14.09
CA LYS A 20 2.06 -5.61 -12.68
C LYS A 20 3.51 -5.32 -12.31
N THR A 21 4.22 -4.52 -13.12
CA THR A 21 5.60 -4.13 -12.84
C THR A 21 5.66 -3.37 -11.51
N LEU A 22 6.52 -3.83 -10.60
CA LEU A 22 6.79 -3.15 -9.35
C LEU A 22 7.45 -1.79 -9.61
N ARG A 23 6.97 -0.78 -8.91
CA ARG A 23 7.46 0.60 -8.96
C ARG A 23 7.48 1.19 -7.56
N ASP A 24 8.15 2.32 -7.41
CA ASP A 24 8.13 3.04 -6.14
C ASP A 24 6.68 3.34 -5.73
N MET A 25 6.39 3.16 -4.45
CA MET A 25 5.07 3.42 -3.88
C MET A 25 5.20 4.48 -2.80
N TYR A 26 4.46 5.57 -2.97
CA TYR A 26 4.38 6.65 -1.99
C TYR A 26 3.45 6.25 -0.86
N ILE A 27 3.88 6.51 0.37
CA ILE A 27 3.14 6.24 1.61
C ILE A 27 2.91 7.58 2.31
N HIS A 28 1.65 7.91 2.56
CA HIS A 28 1.27 9.08 3.34
C HIS A 28 0.41 8.68 4.53
N LYS A 29 0.89 8.94 5.75
CA LYS A 29 0.15 8.73 7.00
C LYS A 29 -0.46 10.05 7.43
N SER A 30 -1.79 10.12 7.45
CA SER A 30 -2.48 11.31 7.93
C SER A 30 -2.50 11.33 9.46
N PRO A 31 -2.12 12.44 10.10
CA PRO A 31 -2.25 12.60 11.55
C PRO A 31 -3.73 12.74 11.93
N CYS A 32 -4.13 12.15 13.05
CA CYS A 32 -5.44 12.32 13.65
C CYS A 32 -5.33 13.11 14.97
N ALA A 33 -6.47 13.39 15.61
CA ALA A 33 -6.50 13.97 16.95
C ALA A 33 -5.68 13.11 17.92
N GLU A 34 -5.20 13.73 19.00
CA GLU A 34 -4.47 13.03 20.08
C GLU A 34 -3.18 12.33 19.62
N ASN A 35 -2.58 12.76 18.51
CA ASN A 35 -1.42 12.14 17.87
C ASN A 35 -1.66 10.68 17.41
N GLU A 36 -2.92 10.31 17.19
CA GLU A 36 -3.26 9.00 16.64
C GLU A 36 -2.96 8.92 15.14
N LEU A 37 -2.71 7.68 14.67
CA LEU A 37 -2.59 7.38 13.25
C LEU A 37 -3.98 7.44 12.59
N GLY A 38 -4.16 8.37 11.65
CA GLY A 38 -5.34 8.45 10.81
C GLY A 38 -5.25 7.54 9.58
N ALA A 39 -5.93 7.93 8.49
CA ALA A 39 -5.88 7.19 7.24
C ALA A 39 -4.45 7.15 6.67
N VAL A 40 -4.09 6.02 6.07
CA VAL A 40 -2.83 5.86 5.34
C VAL A 40 -3.10 5.67 3.86
N PHE A 41 -2.44 6.46 3.02
CA PHE A 41 -2.59 6.45 1.57
C PHE A 41 -1.36 5.82 0.92
N PHE A 42 -1.61 4.94 -0.05
CA PHE A 42 -0.61 4.25 -0.83
C PHE A 42 -0.83 4.56 -2.31
N ALA A 43 0.17 5.13 -3.00
CA ALA A 43 0.05 5.45 -4.42
C ALA A 43 1.26 4.92 -5.20
N ILE A 44 1.00 4.10 -6.22
CA ILE A 44 2.07 3.57 -7.07
C ILE A 44 2.50 4.65 -8.06
N SER A 45 3.80 4.94 -8.08
CA SER A 45 4.39 5.92 -9.00
C SER A 45 4.29 5.48 -10.46
N GLY A 46 4.20 6.46 -11.36
CA GLY A 46 4.33 6.25 -12.80
C GLY A 46 3.24 6.89 -13.65
N ALA A 47 3.52 6.92 -14.95
CA ALA A 47 2.55 7.19 -16.00
C ALA A 47 2.43 5.94 -16.89
N PRO A 48 1.23 5.43 -17.18
CA PRO A 48 -0.06 5.87 -16.63
C PRO A 48 -0.20 5.55 -15.12
N PRO A 49 -1.13 6.22 -14.39
CA PRO A 49 -1.47 5.87 -13.01
C PRO A 49 -1.88 4.40 -12.88
N ARG A 50 -1.56 3.77 -11.75
CA ARG A 50 -1.74 2.30 -11.56
C ARG A 50 -2.66 1.93 -10.41
N GLY A 51 -3.41 2.90 -9.92
CA GLY A 51 -4.24 2.76 -8.74
C GLY A 51 -3.55 3.16 -7.44
N TYR A 52 -4.33 3.09 -6.38
CA TYR A 52 -3.94 3.51 -5.05
C TYR A 52 -4.76 2.74 -4.02
N ALA A 53 -4.31 2.75 -2.77
CA ALA A 53 -5.08 2.21 -1.66
C ALA A 53 -5.15 3.19 -0.50
N MET A 54 -6.22 3.07 0.28
CA MET A 54 -6.42 3.79 1.54
C MET A 54 -6.64 2.77 2.64
N TYR A 55 -5.77 2.78 3.65
CA TYR A 55 -5.92 1.97 4.85
C TYR A 55 -6.51 2.82 5.96
N LEU A 56 -7.57 2.31 6.59
CA LEU A 56 -8.24 2.92 7.72
C LEU A 56 -7.95 2.09 8.97
N PRO A 57 -7.05 2.53 9.87
CA PRO A 57 -6.79 1.86 11.13
C PRO A 57 -8.05 1.81 12.00
N ALA A 58 -8.26 0.70 12.69
CA ALA A 58 -9.21 0.60 13.79
C ALA A 58 -8.62 1.27 15.05
N LYS A 59 -9.47 1.65 16.00
CA LYS A 59 -9.09 2.35 17.24
C LYS A 59 -8.02 1.66 18.10
N GLU A 60 -7.80 0.36 17.90
CA GLU A 60 -6.80 -0.42 18.63
C GLU A 60 -5.44 -0.50 17.90
N GLY A 61 -5.27 0.21 16.77
CA GLY A 61 -3.99 0.40 16.07
C GLY A 61 -3.42 -0.83 15.36
N GLU A 62 -3.84 -2.03 15.74
CA GLU A 62 -3.28 -3.28 15.21
C GLU A 62 -3.97 -3.80 13.95
N THR A 63 -5.16 -3.32 13.64
CA THR A 63 -5.95 -3.83 12.51
C THR A 63 -6.64 -2.67 11.80
N GLY A 64 -7.09 -2.90 10.58
CA GLY A 64 -7.78 -1.89 9.80
C GLY A 64 -8.38 -2.44 8.53
N THR A 65 -8.90 -1.53 7.72
CA THR A 65 -9.53 -1.87 6.45
C THR A 65 -8.78 -1.20 5.30
N LEU A 66 -8.25 -1.99 4.37
CA LEU A 66 -7.60 -1.54 3.16
C LEU A 66 -8.61 -1.45 2.01
N HIS A 67 -8.80 -0.25 1.48
CA HIS A 67 -9.64 0.05 0.33
C HIS A 67 -8.75 0.23 -0.88
N VAL A 68 -8.95 -0.57 -1.92
CA VAL A 68 -8.11 -0.58 -3.13
C VAL A 68 -8.90 0.01 -4.29
N PHE A 69 -8.27 0.95 -4.99
CA PHE A 69 -8.83 1.67 -6.12
C PHE A 69 -7.94 1.47 -7.34
N ASP A 70 -8.55 1.34 -8.51
CA ASP A 70 -7.81 1.28 -9.77
C ASP A 70 -7.35 2.67 -10.24
N ASN A 71 -6.75 2.71 -11.44
CA ASN A 71 -6.28 3.92 -12.09
C ASN A 71 -7.40 4.93 -12.46
N LEU A 72 -8.67 4.51 -12.47
CA LEU A 72 -9.83 5.37 -12.69
C LEU A 72 -10.47 5.83 -11.36
N GLY A 73 -9.93 5.40 -10.22
CA GLY A 73 -10.50 5.65 -8.90
C GLY A 73 -11.71 4.79 -8.57
N LEU A 74 -11.99 3.73 -9.34
CA LEU A 74 -13.06 2.80 -9.03
C LEU A 74 -12.60 1.83 -7.94
N LYS A 75 -13.41 1.70 -6.89
CA LYS A 75 -13.13 0.79 -5.78
C LYS A 75 -13.21 -0.66 -6.26
N ARG A 76 -12.10 -1.40 -6.16
CA ARG A 76 -11.99 -2.78 -6.63
C ARG A 76 -12.03 -3.81 -5.51
N LYS A 77 -11.48 -3.48 -4.33
CA LYS A 77 -11.32 -4.46 -3.24
C LYS A 77 -11.41 -3.80 -1.87
N ILE A 78 -11.88 -4.57 -0.89
CA ILE A 78 -11.86 -4.23 0.54
C ILE A 78 -11.23 -5.41 1.27
N ILE A 79 -10.22 -5.16 2.09
CA ILE A 79 -9.53 -6.20 2.86
C ILE A 79 -9.46 -5.77 4.32
N HIS A 80 -9.85 -6.67 5.23
CA HIS A 80 -9.60 -6.49 6.66
C HIS A 80 -8.25 -7.11 7.01
N CYS A 81 -7.27 -6.26 7.35
CA CYS A 81 -5.89 -6.69 7.53
C CYS A 81 -5.14 -5.90 8.61
N LYS A 82 -3.98 -6.43 9.00
CA LYS A 82 -2.90 -5.73 9.71
C LYS A 82 -1.76 -5.51 8.73
N ILE A 83 -1.21 -4.29 8.65
CA ILE A 83 -0.01 -4.01 7.85
C ILE A 83 1.20 -4.07 8.77
N GLN A 84 1.97 -5.16 8.70
CA GLN A 84 2.99 -5.52 9.71
C GLN A 84 4.17 -4.53 9.78
N ASP A 85 4.67 -4.08 8.63
CA ASP A 85 5.85 -3.23 8.54
C ASP A 85 5.51 -1.74 8.41
N LEU A 86 4.25 -1.35 8.63
CA LEU A 86 3.78 0.03 8.47
C LEU A 86 4.58 1.02 9.33
N ASP A 87 4.90 0.66 10.57
CA ASP A 87 5.65 1.51 11.50
C ASP A 87 7.11 1.75 11.08
N SER A 88 7.63 0.95 10.15
CA SER A 88 8.99 1.13 9.61
C SER A 88 9.09 2.31 8.64
N TYR A 89 7.96 2.89 8.21
CA TYR A 89 7.91 4.00 7.26
C TYR A 89 7.54 5.31 7.96
N LYS A 90 8.10 6.41 7.49
CA LYS A 90 7.76 7.77 7.95
C LYS A 90 6.38 8.19 7.47
N ASP A 91 5.89 9.32 7.98
CA ASP A 91 4.57 9.86 7.61
C ASP A 91 4.45 10.22 6.13
N ASN A 92 5.57 10.58 5.50
CA ASN A 92 5.68 10.78 4.06
C ASN A 92 6.92 10.00 3.61
N ASP A 93 6.72 8.80 3.11
CA ASP A 93 7.81 7.90 2.76
C ASP A 93 7.62 7.28 1.37
N VAL A 94 8.67 6.65 0.90
CA VAL A 94 8.70 5.97 -0.39
C VAL A 94 9.20 4.55 -0.20
N TRP A 95 8.32 3.58 -0.44
CA TRP A 95 8.74 2.22 -0.64
C TRP A 95 9.40 2.09 -2.00
N LYS A 96 10.70 1.77 -2.02
CA LYS A 96 11.44 1.56 -3.27
C LYS A 96 11.27 0.14 -3.74
N ALA A 97 10.79 -0.03 -4.98
CA ALA A 97 10.70 -1.34 -5.59
C ALA A 97 12.11 -1.93 -5.75
N LYS A 98 12.38 -3.03 -5.04
CA LYS A 98 13.60 -3.80 -5.28
C LYS A 98 13.37 -4.63 -6.53
N ALA A 99 14.11 -4.34 -7.60
CA ALA A 99 14.16 -5.22 -8.76
C ALA A 99 14.51 -6.63 -8.27
N ALA A 100 13.74 -7.63 -8.71
CA ALA A 100 14.09 -9.02 -8.48
C ALA A 100 15.49 -9.22 -9.06
N LYS A 101 16.48 -9.58 -8.21
CA LYS A 101 17.77 -10.03 -8.72
C LYS A 101 17.48 -11.23 -9.62
N PRO A 102 17.91 -11.25 -10.88
CA PRO A 102 17.75 -12.43 -11.70
C PRO A 102 18.47 -13.60 -10.99
N LEU A 103 17.69 -14.60 -10.57
CA LEU A 103 18.20 -15.91 -10.22
C LEU A 103 18.58 -16.59 -11.54
N VAL A 104 19.79 -16.34 -12.03
CA VAL A 104 20.67 -17.20 -12.84
C VAL A 104 21.83 -16.31 -13.34
N GLU A 105 23.02 -16.48 -12.76
CA GLU A 105 24.27 -16.22 -13.46
C GLU A 105 24.73 -17.56 -14.06
N ALA A 106 24.89 -17.55 -15.39
CA ALA A 106 25.59 -18.47 -16.29
C ALA A 106 25.59 -19.98 -16.00
#